data_AF-A0A7H4LWE5-F1
#
_entry.id   AF-A0A7H4LWE5-F1
#
_cell.length_a   1.000
_cell.length_b   1.000
_cell.length_c   1.000
_cell.angle_alpha   90.00
_cell.angle_beta   90.00
_cell.angle_gamma   90.00
#
_symmetry.space_group_name_H-M   'P 1'
#
loop_
_entity.id
_entity.type
_entity.pdbx_description
1 polymer ?
#
loop_
_entity_poly.entity_id
_entity_poly.type
_entity_poly.pdbx_seq_one_letter_code
_entity_poly.pdbx_strand_id
1 'polypeptide(L)'
;METRRDERISQLIQALKRSDKLHLKEAATLLGVSEMTIRRDLNGHSGPVVLLGGYIVLEPRSATHYLLSDQKTRLVDEKRRAARHAAKLLEPHQMAFF
;
A
#
# COMPACT_ATOMS: atom_id res chain seq x y z
N MET A 1 22.40 -9.14 -9.69
CA MET A 1 21.08 -8.61 -10.13
C MET A 1 20.37 -7.85 -9.01
N GLU A 2 20.72 -8.10 -7.75
CA GLU A 2 20.23 -7.43 -6.53
C GLU A 2 20.67 -5.95 -6.42
N THR A 3 21.92 -5.66 -6.80
CA THR A 3 22.52 -4.31 -6.75
C THR A 3 21.71 -3.23 -7.49
N ARG A 4 21.20 -3.54 -8.69
CA ARG A 4 20.38 -2.59 -9.48
C ARG A 4 19.05 -2.27 -8.83
N ARG A 5 18.46 -3.23 -8.08
CA ARG A 5 17.22 -2.99 -7.33
C ARG A 5 17.51 -2.08 -6.15
N ASP A 6 18.56 -2.37 -5.40
CA ASP A 6 18.94 -1.60 -4.21
C ASP A 6 19.33 -0.15 -4.56
N GLU A 7 19.98 0.05 -5.71
CA GLU A 7 20.26 1.38 -6.28
C GLU A 7 18.97 2.14 -6.56
N ARG A 8 17.99 1.51 -7.22
CA ARG A 8 16.68 2.14 -7.50
C ARG A 8 15.93 2.47 -6.22
N ILE A 9 15.91 1.54 -5.25
CA ILE A 9 15.28 1.79 -3.94
C ILE A 9 15.97 2.97 -3.23
N SER A 10 17.30 3.04 -3.26
CA SER A 10 18.05 4.14 -2.66
C SER A 10 17.73 5.49 -3.30
N GLN A 11 17.57 5.54 -4.63
CA GLN A 11 17.15 6.75 -5.34
C GLN A 11 15.72 7.18 -4.96
N LEU A 12 14.79 6.23 -4.83
CA LEU A 12 13.42 6.52 -4.37
C LEU A 12 13.43 7.12 -2.96
N ILE A 13 14.22 6.56 -2.04
CA ILE A 13 14.37 7.12 -0.68
C ILE A 13 14.90 8.55 -0.73
N GLN A 14 15.88 8.84 -1.58
CA GLN A 14 16.44 10.20 -1.70
C GLN A 14 15.45 11.19 -2.30
N ALA A 15 14.64 10.77 -3.28
CA ALA A 15 13.55 11.58 -3.80
C ALA A 15 12.51 11.87 -2.70
N LEU A 16 12.16 10.85 -1.91
CA LEU A 16 11.15 10.98 -0.87
C LEU A 16 11.62 11.78 0.37
N LYS A 17 12.93 11.93 0.58
CA LYS A 17 13.44 12.87 1.58
C LYS A 17 13.16 14.34 1.23
N ARG A 18 12.95 14.64 -0.05
CA ARG A 18 12.64 16.00 -0.54
C ARG A 18 11.13 16.22 -0.68
N SER A 19 10.34 15.15 -0.77
CA SER A 19 8.89 15.17 -0.94
C SER A 19 8.29 13.96 -0.24
N ASP A 20 7.34 14.15 0.68
CA ASP A 20 6.77 13.06 1.50
C ASP A 20 6.12 11.92 0.68
N LYS A 21 5.82 12.17 -0.59
CA LYS A 21 5.25 11.20 -1.54
C LYS A 21 5.78 11.41 -2.96
N LEU A 22 5.75 10.36 -3.76
CA LEU A 22 6.15 10.38 -5.18
C LEU A 22 5.15 9.59 -6.02
N HIS A 23 4.63 10.16 -7.11
CA HIS A 23 3.71 9.42 -7.97
C HIS A 23 4.44 8.31 -8.73
N LEU A 24 3.81 7.15 -8.91
CA LEU A 24 4.43 5.98 -9.55
C LEU A 24 4.95 6.28 -10.96
N LYS A 25 4.19 7.06 -11.74
CA LYS A 25 4.59 7.55 -13.07
C LYS A 25 5.82 8.45 -13.05
N GLU A 26 5.95 9.30 -12.04
CA GLU A 26 7.10 10.20 -11.87
C GLU A 26 8.33 9.41 -11.45
N ALA A 27 8.15 8.46 -10.52
CA ALA A 27 9.19 7.51 -10.13
C ALA A 27 9.70 6.68 -11.31
N ALA A 28 8.79 6.19 -12.16
CA ALA A 28 9.12 5.47 -13.39
C ALA A 28 9.98 6.31 -14.34
N THR A 29 9.58 7.57 -14.53
CA THR A 29 10.34 8.54 -15.34
C THR A 29 11.72 8.82 -14.73
N LEU A 30 11.78 9.07 -13.41
CA LEU A 30 13.02 9.36 -12.68
C LEU A 30 14.04 8.22 -12.78
N LEU A 31 13.56 6.97 -12.68
CA LEU A 31 14.41 5.77 -12.68
C LEU A 31 14.64 5.19 -14.09
N GLY A 32 13.97 5.73 -15.12
CA GLY A 32 14.05 5.21 -16.49
C GLY A 32 13.50 3.79 -16.65
N VAL A 33 12.51 3.39 -15.85
CA VAL A 33 11.89 2.05 -15.88
C VAL A 33 10.38 2.14 -16.00
N SER A 34 9.72 1.02 -16.32
CA SER A 34 8.25 0.96 -16.29
C SER A 34 7.69 0.94 -14.86
N GLU A 35 6.44 1.41 -14.71
CA GLU A 35 5.71 1.32 -13.44
C GLU A 35 5.65 -0.12 -12.90
N MET A 36 5.54 -1.10 -13.80
CA MET A 36 5.51 -2.52 -13.44
C MET A 36 6.83 -3.00 -12.82
N THR A 37 7.98 -2.45 -13.24
CA THR A 37 9.27 -2.75 -12.64
C THR A 37 9.35 -2.22 -11.22
N ILE A 38 8.88 -0.99 -10.97
CA ILE A 38 8.83 -0.43 -9.61
C ILE A 38 7.89 -1.25 -8.73
N ARG A 39 6.68 -1.59 -9.21
CA ARG A 39 5.74 -2.46 -8.47
C ARG A 39 6.38 -3.79 -8.07
N ARG A 40 7.15 -4.40 -8.97
CA ARG A 40 7.88 -5.65 -8.70
C ARG A 40 9.03 -5.45 -7.71
N ASP A 41 9.76 -4.34 -7.80
CA ASP A 41 10.83 -3.98 -6.87
C ASP A 41 10.29 -3.75 -5.45
N LEU A 42 9.08 -3.21 -5.32
CA LEU A 42 8.42 -2.95 -4.02
C LEU A 42 7.67 -4.18 -3.46
N ASN A 43 7.18 -5.09 -4.30
CA ASN A 43 6.49 -6.31 -3.84
C ASN A 43 7.43 -7.36 -3.20
N GLY A 44 8.74 -7.26 -3.45
CA GLY A 44 9.67 -8.33 -3.08
C GLY A 44 10.16 -8.34 -1.64
N HIS A 45 10.08 -7.22 -0.89
CA HIS A 45 10.56 -7.12 0.50
C HIS A 45 9.89 -5.94 1.23
N SER A 46 9.70 -6.07 2.55
CA SER A 46 9.34 -4.95 3.44
C SER A 46 10.54 -4.01 3.52
N GLY A 47 10.62 -3.07 2.58
CA GLY A 47 11.67 -2.05 2.51
C GLY A 47 11.21 -0.73 3.10
N PRO A 48 12.09 0.27 3.21
CA PRO A 48 11.77 1.59 3.77
C PRO A 48 10.81 2.44 2.90
N VAL A 49 10.29 1.86 1.82
CA VAL A 49 9.39 2.49 0.85
C VAL A 49 8.24 1.54 0.54
N VAL A 50 7.02 2.08 0.52
CA VAL A 50 5.79 1.33 0.28
C VAL A 50 4.94 1.98 -0.81
N LEU A 51 4.17 1.16 -1.52
CA LEU A 51 3.25 1.61 -2.56
C LEU A 51 1.82 1.69 -2.01
N LEU A 52 1.25 2.91 -1.98
CA LEU A 52 -0.14 3.18 -1.61
C LEU A 52 -0.91 3.63 -2.85
N GLY A 53 -1.63 2.69 -3.46
CA GLY A 53 -2.34 2.92 -4.71
C GLY A 53 -1.39 3.28 -5.86
N GLY A 54 -1.37 4.56 -6.24
CA GLY A 54 -0.50 5.12 -7.28
C GLY A 54 0.70 5.92 -6.76
N TYR A 55 0.91 5.97 -5.44
CA TYR A 55 1.96 6.76 -4.81
C TYR A 55 2.94 5.89 -4.02
N ILE A 56 4.21 6.27 -4.06
CA ILE A 56 5.29 5.70 -3.25
C ILE A 56 5.51 6.66 -2.07
N VAL A 57 5.61 6.11 -0.87
CA VAL A 57 5.88 6.87 0.37
C VAL A 57 6.94 6.16 1.20
N LEU A 58 7.61 6.89 2.09
CA LEU A 58 8.48 6.28 3.10
C LEU A 58 7.64 5.52 4.12
N GLU A 59 8.14 4.36 4.57
CA GLU A 59 7.51 3.58 5.64
C GLU A 59 7.55 4.39 6.96
N PRO A 60 6.40 4.75 7.56
CA PRO A 60 6.39 5.45 8.83
C PRO A 60 6.78 4.49 9.96
N ARG A 61 7.96 4.72 10.56
CA ARG A 61 8.56 3.85 11.59
C ARG A 61 7.78 3.70 12.91
N SER A 62 6.63 4.36 13.08
CA SER A 62 5.99 4.53 14.41
C SER A 62 4.49 4.20 14.49
N ALA A 63 3.80 3.84 13.41
CA ALA A 63 2.38 3.50 13.47
C ALA A 63 2.19 2.01 13.21
N THR A 64 1.55 1.30 14.14
CA THR A 64 1.09 -0.09 13.95
C THR A 64 0.37 -0.21 12.60
N HIS A 65 1.03 -0.91 11.67
CA HIS A 65 0.69 -0.98 10.25
C HIS A 65 -0.79 -1.33 10.01
N TYR A 66 -1.54 -0.42 9.40
CA TYR A 66 -2.85 -0.71 8.80
C TYR A 66 -2.74 -0.62 7.28
N LEU A 67 -2.07 -1.60 6.67
CA LEU A 67 -2.02 -1.69 5.22
C LEU A 67 -3.35 -2.24 4.69
N LEU A 68 -4.08 -1.43 3.93
CA LEU A 68 -5.41 -1.78 3.41
C LEU A 68 -5.42 -3.09 2.61
N SER A 69 -4.37 -3.38 1.84
CA SER A 69 -4.26 -4.65 1.08
C SER A 69 -4.16 -5.86 2.01
N ASP A 70 -3.37 -5.76 3.07
CA ASP A 70 -3.15 -6.85 4.01
C ASP A 70 -4.38 -7.06 4.88
N GLN A 71 -4.97 -5.95 5.35
CA GLN A 71 -6.18 -6.00 6.15
C GLN A 71 -7.39 -6.43 5.33
N LYS A 72 -7.39 -6.32 3.99
CA LYS A 72 -8.51 -6.76 3.13
C LYS A 72 -8.78 -8.25 3.27
N THR A 73 -7.74 -9.07 3.28
CA THR A 73 -7.84 -10.54 3.33
C THR A 73 -7.68 -11.13 4.73
N ARG A 74 -7.35 -10.29 5.72
CA ARG A 74 -7.25 -10.70 7.12
C ARG A 74 -8.63 -10.92 7.75
N LEU A 75 -8.76 -11.97 8.58
CA LEU A 75 -9.94 -12.27 9.39
C LEU A 75 -11.26 -12.29 8.60
N VAL A 76 -11.24 -12.86 7.40
CA VAL A 76 -12.39 -12.83 6.47
C VAL A 76 -13.61 -13.54 7.07
N ASP A 77 -13.42 -14.66 7.76
CA ASP A 77 -14.54 -15.43 8.31
C ASP A 77 -15.14 -14.77 9.55
N GLU A 78 -14.32 -14.13 10.38
CA GLU A 78 -14.77 -13.31 11.51
C GLU A 78 -15.53 -12.09 11.01
N LYS A 79 -15.03 -11.41 9.98
CA LYS A 79 -15.73 -10.29 9.32
C LYS A 79 -17.07 -10.72 8.76
N ARG A 80 -17.13 -11.89 8.09
CA ARG A 80 -18.39 -12.47 7.61
C ARG A 80 -19.35 -12.75 8.76
N ARG A 81 -18.86 -13.34 9.86
CA ARG A 81 -19.70 -13.61 11.05
C ARG A 81 -20.24 -12.33 11.65
N ALA A 82 -19.40 -11.31 11.82
CA ALA A 82 -19.81 -10.00 12.31
C ALA A 82 -20.83 -9.33 11.38
N ALA A 83 -20.58 -9.34 10.07
CA ALA A 83 -21.49 -8.77 9.07
C ALA A 83 -22.87 -9.45 9.09
N ARG A 84 -22.93 -10.79 9.17
CA ARG A 84 -24.21 -11.50 9.31
C ARG A 84 -24.95 -11.12 10.59
N HIS A 85 -24.23 -10.86 11.67
CA HIS A 85 -24.86 -10.45 12.91
C HIS A 85 -25.40 -9.02 12.81
N ALA A 86 -24.59 -8.09 12.29
CA ALA A 86 -25.00 -6.70 12.04
C ALA A 86 -26.20 -6.61 11.08
N ALA A 87 -26.24 -7.43 10.02
CA ALA A 87 -27.35 -7.44 9.07
C ALA A 87 -28.70 -7.83 9.72
N LYS A 88 -28.70 -8.65 10.78
CA LYS A 88 -29.93 -9.00 11.52
C LYS A 88 -30.47 -7.87 12.38
N LEU A 89 -29.66 -6.84 12.64
CA LEU A 89 -30.05 -5.67 13.42
C LEU A 89 -30.67 -4.57 12.56
N LEU A 90 -30.70 -4.73 11.24
CA LEU A 90 -31.32 -3.77 10.34
C LEU A 90 -32.85 -3.92 10.38
N GLU A 91 -33.53 -2.81 10.60
CA GLU A 91 -34.98 -2.74 10.56
C GLU A 91 -35.49 -2.52 9.12
N PRO A 92 -36.74 -2.92 8.82
CA PRO A 92 -37.37 -2.59 7.55
C PRO A 92 -37.35 -1.08 7.30
N HIS A 93 -36.97 -0.67 6.09
CA HIS A 93 -36.83 0.73 5.65
C HIS A 93 -35.67 1.51 6.29
N GLN A 94 -34.77 0.84 7.02
CA GLN A 94 -33.53 1.44 7.51
C GLN A 94 -32.43 1.41 6.44
N MET A 95 -31.72 2.53 6.28
CA MET A 95 -30.59 2.65 5.37
C MET A 95 -29.26 2.53 6.12
N ALA A 96 -28.34 1.73 5.60
CA ALA A 96 -26.97 1.60 6.10
C ALA A 96 -25.96 2.07 5.05
N PHE A 97 -24.89 2.73 5.50
CA PHE A 97 -23.80 3.25 4.65
C PHE A 97 -22.48 2.52 4.99
N PHE A 98 -21.62 2.32 3.99
CA PHE A 98 -20.35 1.59 4.11
C PHE A 98 -19.25 2.26 3.26
#